data_AF-A0A6I7PW65-F1
#
_entry.id   AF-A0A6I7PW65-F1
#
_cell.length_a   1.000
_cell.length_b   1.000
_cell.length_c   1.000
_cell.angle_alpha   90.00
_cell.angle_beta   90.00
_cell.angle_gamma   90.00
#
_symmetry.space_group_name_H-M   'P 1'
#
loop_
_entity.id
_entity.type
_entity.pdbx_description
1 polymer ?
#
loop_
_entity_poly.entity_id
_entity_poly.type
_entity_poly.pdbx_seq_one_letter_code
_entity_poly.pdbx_strand_id
1 'polypeptide(L)'
;MTTNHQTDEAGSRGSGALLACAMLIVAMIIVQAGRMAPVNEAWADVSQVAGLSILTASSGDNEDVLCILDTRAEKLLVYSVVNRNSVELQQAVDLGAVFTEARAATGVGAPTGRPRR
;
A
#
# COMPACT_ATOMS: atom_id res chain seq x y z
N MET A 1 -7.90 -41.92 65.28
CA MET A 1 -8.63 -41.84 64.00
C MET A 1 -8.81 -40.36 63.68
N THR A 2 -7.84 -39.76 63.01
CA THR A 2 -7.78 -38.32 62.69
C THR A 2 -7.91 -38.17 61.18
N THR A 3 -8.97 -37.49 60.72
CA THR A 3 -9.22 -37.22 59.30
C THR A 3 -8.47 -35.94 58.90
N ASN A 4 -7.50 -36.08 58.01
CA ASN A 4 -6.82 -34.96 57.36
C ASN A 4 -7.80 -34.23 56.44
N HIS A 5 -8.06 -32.96 56.75
CA HIS A 5 -8.74 -32.03 55.86
C HIS A 5 -7.68 -31.20 55.16
N GLN A 6 -7.41 -31.51 53.89
CA GLN A 6 -6.47 -30.77 53.05
C GLN A 6 -7.29 -30.15 51.91
N THR A 7 -7.71 -28.91 52.10
CA THR A 7 -8.47 -28.10 51.13
C THR A 7 -7.53 -27.31 50.24
N ASP A 8 -7.50 -27.68 48.96
CA ASP A 8 -7.54 -26.82 47.77
C ASP A 8 -6.98 -25.39 47.85
N GLU A 9 -5.66 -25.24 47.90
CA GLU A 9 -4.94 -23.97 47.66
C GLU A 9 -4.42 -23.84 46.20
N ALA A 10 -4.87 -24.71 45.28
CA ALA A 10 -4.33 -24.78 43.90
C ALA A 10 -5.10 -23.93 42.86
N GLY A 11 -6.29 -23.42 43.17
CA GLY A 11 -7.19 -22.79 42.19
C GLY A 11 -6.95 -21.29 41.90
N SER A 12 -6.25 -20.56 42.78
CA SER A 12 -6.13 -19.10 42.69
C SER A 12 -4.98 -18.62 41.78
N ARG A 13 -3.88 -19.39 41.71
CA ARG A 13 -2.66 -18.99 40.98
C ARG A 13 -2.84 -18.97 39.46
N GLY A 14 -3.71 -19.83 38.93
CA GLY A 14 -4.02 -19.90 37.49
C GLY A 14 -4.94 -18.77 37.00
N SER A 15 -5.92 -18.38 37.81
CA SER A 15 -6.89 -17.33 37.44
C SER A 15 -6.25 -15.95 37.31
N GLY A 16 -5.26 -15.62 38.15
CA GLY A 16 -4.55 -14.34 38.08
C GLY A 16 -3.74 -14.18 36.79
N ALA A 17 -3.06 -15.25 36.36
CA ALA A 17 -2.26 -15.23 35.12
C ALA A 17 -3.15 -15.10 33.88
N LEU A 18 -4.30 -15.79 33.86
CA LEU A 18 -5.27 -15.70 32.76
C LEU A 18 -5.87 -14.29 32.64
N LEU A 19 -6.18 -13.66 33.77
CA LEU A 19 -6.72 -12.29 33.78
C LEU A 19 -5.69 -11.26 33.31
N ALA A 20 -4.42 -11.43 33.69
CA ALA A 20 -3.34 -10.59 33.19
C ALA A 20 -3.16 -10.73 31.66
N CYS A 21 -3.19 -11.96 31.13
CA CYS A 21 -3.11 -12.20 29.68
C CYS A 21 -4.32 -11.61 28.93
N ALA A 22 -5.53 -11.77 29.46
CA ALA A 22 -6.73 -11.19 28.86
C ALA A 22 -6.67 -9.66 28.79
N MET A 23 -6.22 -9.01 29.86
CA MET A 23 -6.03 -7.55 29.90
C MET A 23 -4.96 -7.08 28.91
N LEU A 24 -3.87 -7.83 28.77
CA LEU A 24 -2.82 -7.54 27.79
C LEU A 24 -3.33 -7.64 26.35
N ILE A 25 -4.08 -8.69 26.03
CA ILE A 25 -4.68 -8.88 24.71
C ILE A 25 -5.66 -7.74 24.41
N VAL A 26 -6.52 -7.38 25.37
CA VAL A 26 -7.48 -6.26 25.22
C VAL A 26 -6.74 -4.94 25.00
N ALA A 27 -5.68 -4.68 25.76
CA ALA A 27 -4.85 -3.48 25.58
C ALA A 27 -4.22 -3.43 24.18
N MET A 28 -3.72 -4.56 23.68
CA MET A 28 -3.19 -4.66 22.32
C MET A 28 -4.26 -4.45 21.25
N ILE A 29 -5.49 -4.94 21.45
CA ILE A 29 -6.61 -4.71 20.53
C ILE A 29 -6.96 -3.23 20.48
N ILE A 30 -7.03 -2.55 21.63
CA ILE A 30 -7.34 -1.11 21.71
C ILE A 30 -6.25 -0.28 21.01
N VAL A 31 -4.97 -0.59 21.23
CA VAL A 31 -3.86 0.12 20.57
C VAL A 31 -3.89 -0.11 19.06
N GLN A 32 -4.19 -1.33 18.59
CA GLN A 32 -4.30 -1.62 17.17
C GLN A 32 -5.54 -0.96 16.53
N ALA A 33 -6.70 -0.99 17.21
CA ALA A 33 -7.92 -0.35 16.75
C ALA A 33 -7.77 1.17 16.67
N GLY A 34 -7.07 1.79 17.62
CA GLY A 34 -6.75 3.22 17.59
C GLY A 34 -5.76 3.61 16.48
N ARG A 35 -4.85 2.70 16.11
CA ARG A 35 -3.95 2.86 14.96
C ARG A 35 -4.62 2.54 13.61
N MET A 36 -5.76 1.86 13.61
CA MET A 36 -6.63 1.67 12.45
C MET A 36 -7.59 2.84 12.21
N ALA A 37 -7.44 3.97 12.92
CA ALA A 37 -7.98 5.22 12.43
C ALA A 37 -7.42 5.44 11.01
N PRO A 38 -8.25 5.77 10.00
CA PRO A 38 -7.79 5.93 8.62
C PRO A 38 -6.70 7.01 8.59
N VAL A 39 -5.45 6.56 8.50
CA VAL A 39 -4.28 7.43 8.38
C VAL A 39 -4.30 7.94 6.94
N ASN A 40 -4.93 9.09 6.74
CA ASN A 40 -5.08 9.79 5.47
C ASN A 40 -5.80 8.99 4.37
N GLU A 41 -6.69 9.66 3.64
CA GLU A 41 -6.96 9.30 2.25
C GLU A 41 -5.66 9.48 1.46
N ALA A 42 -4.78 8.49 1.49
CA ALA A 42 -3.73 8.38 0.50
C ALA A 42 -4.41 7.95 -0.81
N TRP A 43 -4.73 8.91 -1.68
CA TRP A 43 -5.27 8.62 -3.01
C TRP A 43 -4.32 7.79 -3.88
N ALA A 44 -3.04 7.71 -3.48
CA ALA A 44 -2.09 6.74 -4.00
C ALA A 44 -1.01 6.37 -2.96
N ASP A 45 -0.64 5.09 -2.91
CA ASP A 45 0.57 4.64 -2.21
C ASP A 45 1.73 4.57 -3.21
N VAL A 46 2.90 5.07 -2.81
CA VAL A 46 4.09 5.17 -3.68
C VAL A 46 5.28 4.53 -2.98
N SER A 47 5.88 3.54 -3.62
CA SER A 47 7.12 2.92 -3.17
C SER A 47 8.21 3.02 -4.24
N GLN A 48 9.46 3.18 -3.81
CA GLN A 48 10.61 3.19 -4.70
C GLN A 48 11.56 2.05 -4.35
N VAL A 49 11.88 1.21 -5.33
CA VAL A 49 12.81 0.08 -5.17
C VAL A 49 13.67 -0.06 -6.41
N ALA A 50 14.99 0.01 -6.25
CA ALA A 50 15.98 -0.27 -7.29
C ALA A 50 15.85 0.52 -8.62
N GLY A 51 15.18 1.68 -8.60
CA GLY A 51 14.90 2.50 -9.80
C GLY A 51 13.52 2.25 -10.41
N LEU A 52 12.70 1.44 -9.77
CA LEU A 52 11.27 1.34 -10.05
C LEU A 52 10.53 2.25 -9.07
N SER A 53 9.62 3.09 -9.58
CA SER A 53 8.62 3.75 -8.74
C SER A 53 7.28 3.07 -8.97
N ILE A 54 6.72 2.52 -7.91
CA ILE A 54 5.47 1.75 -7.95
C ILE A 54 4.40 2.62 -7.32
N LEU A 55 3.30 2.85 -8.03
CA LEU A 55 2.15 3.61 -7.57
C LEU A 55 0.91 2.73 -7.62
N THR A 56 0.14 2.72 -6.55
CA THR A 56 -1.19 2.10 -6.54
C THR A 56 -2.24 3.20 -6.52
N ALA A 57 -3.19 3.18 -7.45
CA ALA A 57 -4.28 4.14 -7.53
C ALA A 57 -5.63 3.41 -7.66
N SER A 58 -6.68 3.97 -7.06
CA SER A 58 -8.05 3.46 -7.27
C SER A 58 -8.58 3.96 -8.61
N SER A 59 -9.11 3.05 -9.43
CA SER A 59 -9.73 3.35 -10.73
C SER A 59 -11.22 3.70 -10.61
N GLY A 60 -11.79 3.64 -9.41
CA GLY A 60 -13.25 3.58 -9.20
C GLY A 60 -13.76 2.13 -9.21
N ASP A 61 -15.04 1.94 -8.88
CA ASP A 61 -15.75 0.64 -8.93
C ASP A 61 -15.05 -0.54 -8.24
N ASN A 62 -14.28 -0.26 -7.17
CA ASN A 62 -13.54 -1.25 -6.39
C ASN A 62 -12.39 -1.94 -7.17
N GLU A 63 -11.95 -1.33 -8.28
CA GLU A 63 -10.80 -1.74 -9.05
C GLU A 63 -9.57 -0.91 -8.68
N ASP A 64 -8.44 -1.60 -8.52
CA ASP A 64 -7.15 -0.98 -8.25
C ASP A 64 -6.24 -1.11 -9.46
N VAL A 65 -5.46 -0.07 -9.73
CA VAL A 65 -4.46 -0.04 -10.79
C VAL A 65 -3.08 0.12 -10.16
N LEU A 66 -2.15 -0.71 -10.62
CA LEU A 66 -0.76 -0.68 -10.23
C LEU A 66 0.08 -0.14 -11.39
N CYS A 67 0.67 1.04 -11.20
CA CYS A 67 1.56 1.68 -12.16
C CYS A 67 3.02 1.48 -11.73
N ILE A 68 3.88 1.03 -12.63
CA ILE A 68 5.32 0.90 -12.41
C ILE A 68 6.05 1.81 -13.39
N LEU A 69 6.74 2.80 -12.85
CA LEU A 69 7.66 3.65 -13.56
C LEU A 69 9.06 3.05 -13.48
N ASP A 70 9.53 2.44 -14.57
CA ASP A 70 10.90 1.96 -14.70
C ASP A 70 11.80 3.06 -15.27
N THR A 71 12.59 3.66 -14.39
CA THR A 71 13.53 4.73 -14.77
C THR A 71 14.70 4.25 -15.62
N ARG A 72 15.03 2.95 -15.59
CA ARG A 72 16.15 2.40 -16.36
C ARG A 72 15.75 2.06 -17.77
N ALA A 73 14.53 1.53 -17.92
CA ALA A 73 13.97 1.18 -19.22
C ALA A 73 13.20 2.34 -19.87
N GLU A 74 12.99 3.45 -19.16
CA GLU A 74 12.15 4.59 -19.56
C GLU A 74 10.73 4.15 -19.95
N LYS A 75 10.14 3.26 -19.15
CA LYS A 75 8.81 2.70 -19.40
C LYS A 75 7.86 2.94 -18.25
N LEU A 76 6.60 3.17 -18.60
CA LEU A 76 5.46 3.12 -17.69
C LEU A 76 4.67 1.84 -17.97
N LEU A 77 4.59 0.97 -16.97
CA LEU A 77 3.80 -0.25 -17.01
C LEU A 77 2.54 -0.04 -16.18
N VAL A 78 1.38 -0.35 -16.74
CA VAL A 78 0.08 -0.21 -16.07
C VAL A 78 -0.53 -1.59 -15.94
N TYR A 79 -0.84 -1.99 -14.71
CA TYR A 79 -1.45 -3.26 -14.38
C TYR A 79 -2.82 -3.05 -13.73
N SER A 80 -3.79 -3.89 -14.08
CA SER A 80 -5.05 -4.00 -13.33
C SER A 80 -4.91 -5.05 -12.23
N VAL A 81 -5.46 -4.76 -11.05
CA VAL A 81 -5.52 -5.71 -9.94
C VAL A 81 -6.89 -6.39 -9.95
N VAL A 82 -6.93 -7.69 -10.28
CA VAL A 82 -8.16 -8.46 -10.34
C VAL A 82 -8.36 -9.22 -9.03
N ASN A 83 -9.49 -8.98 -8.36
CA ASN A 83 -9.87 -9.62 -7.10
C ASN A 83 -8.80 -9.55 -6.00
N ARG A 84 -7.92 -8.55 -6.03
CA ARG A 84 -6.79 -8.39 -5.09
C ARG A 84 -5.84 -9.59 -5.02
N ASN A 85 -5.84 -10.46 -6.04
CA ASN A 85 -5.06 -11.71 -6.04
C ASN A 85 -4.23 -11.91 -7.31
N SER A 86 -4.61 -11.29 -8.43
CA SER A 86 -3.82 -11.30 -9.65
C SER A 86 -3.58 -9.89 -10.16
N VAL A 87 -2.46 -9.72 -10.84
CA VAL A 87 -2.09 -8.50 -11.56
C VAL A 87 -1.95 -8.85 -13.04
N GLU A 88 -2.60 -8.06 -13.89
CA GLU A 88 -2.59 -8.25 -15.33
C GLU A 88 -2.04 -7.00 -16.01
N LEU A 89 -1.06 -7.18 -16.91
CA LEU A 89 -0.48 -6.06 -17.64
C LEU A 89 -1.49 -5.55 -18.66
N GLN A 90 -1.97 -4.33 -18.46
CA GLN A 90 -2.88 -3.66 -19.38
C GLN A 90 -2.11 -2.92 -20.46
N GLN A 91 -1.05 -2.21 -20.07
CA GLN A 91 -0.33 -1.34 -20.99
C GLN A 91 1.15 -1.24 -20.63
N ALA A 92 2.00 -1.18 -21.65
CA ALA A 92 3.39 -0.79 -21.54
C ALA A 92 3.63 0.41 -22.44
N VAL A 93 4.01 1.54 -21.86
CA VAL A 93 4.20 2.81 -22.55
C VAL A 93 5.67 3.20 -22.52
N ASP A 94 6.20 3.55 -23.68
CA ASP A 94 7.53 4.16 -23.82
C ASP A 94 7.44 5.65 -23.48
N LEU A 95 8.11 6.07 -22.41
CA LEU A 95 8.04 7.46 -21.95
C LEU A 95 8.75 8.41 -22.90
N GLY A 96 9.83 7.97 -23.54
CA GLY A 96 10.55 8.78 -24.53
C GLY A 96 9.65 9.15 -25.70
N ALA A 97 8.86 8.19 -26.19
CA ALA A 97 7.86 8.42 -27.23
C ALA A 97 6.78 9.41 -26.76
N VAL A 98 6.20 9.20 -25.56
CA VAL A 98 5.16 10.09 -25.01
C VAL A 98 5.68 11.52 -24.84
N PHE A 99 6.88 11.72 -24.30
CA PHE A 99 7.45 13.05 -24.14
C PHE A 99 7.81 13.70 -25.47
N THR A 100 8.24 12.92 -26.46
CA THR A 100 8.51 13.41 -27.83
C THR A 100 7.21 13.90 -28.48
N GLU A 101 6.15 13.12 -28.39
CA GLU A 101 4.82 13.48 -28.89
C GLU A 101 4.26 14.71 -28.17
N ALA A 102 4.31 14.74 -26.83
CA ALA A 102 3.86 15.87 -26.03
C ALA A 102 4.62 17.16 -26.36
N ARG A 103 5.93 17.07 -26.63
CA ARG A 103 6.74 18.24 -27.05
C ARG A 103 6.36 18.72 -28.44
N ALA A 104 6.09 17.81 -29.37
CA ALA A 104 5.61 18.16 -30.71
C ALA A 104 4.23 18.83 -30.65
N ALA A 105 3.32 18.31 -29.82
CA ALA A 105 1.97 18.83 -29.64
C ALA A 105 1.92 20.23 -28.99
N THR A 106 2.87 20.53 -28.09
CA THR A 106 2.93 21.82 -27.38
C THR A 106 3.69 22.92 -28.12
N GLY A 107 4.31 22.61 -29.27
CA GLY A 107 5.04 23.59 -30.09
C GLY A 107 6.34 24.13 -29.49
N VAL A 108 6.77 23.63 -28.33
CA VAL A 108 7.96 24.08 -27.57
C VAL A 108 9.28 23.79 -28.29
N GLY A 109 9.25 23.11 -29.44
CA GLY A 109 10.41 22.82 -30.29
C GLY A 109 10.40 23.45 -31.68
N ALA A 110 9.40 24.26 -32.04
CA ALA A 110 9.38 24.89 -33.36
C ALA A 110 10.47 25.98 -33.42
N PRO A 111 11.45 25.92 -34.34
CA PRO A 111 12.35 27.04 -34.55
C PRO A 111 11.47 28.22 -34.96
N THR A 112 11.39 29.24 -34.11
CA THR A 112 10.74 30.51 -34.42
C THR A 112 11.55 31.20 -35.50
N GLY A 113 11.38 30.73 -36.74
CA GLY A 113 11.88 31.35 -37.95
C GLY A 113 11.16 32.67 -38.10
N ARG A 114 11.82 33.74 -37.67
CA ARG A 114 11.42 35.11 -37.96
C ARG A 114 11.26 35.24 -39.49
N PRO A 115 10.11 35.67 -40.03
CA PRO A 115 10.04 35.99 -41.44
C PRO A 115 10.99 37.15 -41.72
N ARG A 116 12.02 36.92 -42.51
CA ARG A 116 12.79 37.99 -43.12
C ARG A 116 11.97 38.54 -44.26
N ARG A 117 11.37 39.72 -43.99
CA ARG A 117 10.89 40.77 -44.89
C ARG A 117 10.21 40.33 -46.18
#